data_AF-A0A7G5LKQ2-F1
#
_entry.id   AF-A0A7G5LKQ2-F1
#
_cell.length_a   1.000
_cell.length_b   1.000
_cell.length_c   1.000
_cell.angle_alpha   90.00
_cell.angle_beta   90.00
_cell.angle_gamma   90.00
#
_symmetry.space_group_name_H-M   'P 1'
#
loop_
_entity.id
_entity.type
_entity.pdbx_description
1 polymer ?
#
loop_
_entity_poly.entity_id
_entity_poly.type
_entity_poly.pdbx_seq_one_letter_code
_entity_poly.pdbx_strand_id
1 'polypeptide(L)'
;MGRFILFGFIALPLLEIAMFVVVGRAIGLLPTLGLVILAAVLGGFLLRQQGLGAINRLRTNVNQGTVPGRTMFDATMIGVAAMFLLIPGFISDIVALLLLLPTVRGFLFGQLAKNVTVVETTTSYRRADESYDFRAEPQRTIDLDKDDWRKDG
;
A
#
# COMPACT_ATOMS: atom_id res chain seq x y z
N MET A 1 14.90 -10.21 18.49
CA MET A 1 13.80 -9.37 17.95
C MET A 1 12.43 -10.03 18.10
N GLY A 2 12.24 -11.31 17.73
CA GLY A 2 10.93 -11.99 17.86
C GLY A 2 10.34 -12.00 19.28
N ARG A 3 11.18 -12.07 20.33
CA ARG A 3 10.73 -12.02 21.74
C ARG A 3 10.02 -10.71 22.08
N PHE A 4 10.50 -9.57 21.59
CA PHE A 4 9.88 -8.26 21.84
C PHE A 4 8.52 -8.12 21.14
N ILE A 5 8.40 -8.64 19.92
CA ILE A 5 7.13 -8.66 19.19
C ILE A 5 6.10 -9.50 19.94
N LEU A 6 6.50 -10.68 20.44
CA LEU A 6 5.64 -11.53 21.25
C LEU A 6 5.18 -10.83 22.54
N PHE A 7 6.10 -10.16 23.24
CA PHE A 7 5.74 -9.38 24.44
C PHE A 7 4.76 -8.26 24.11
N GLY A 8 4.97 -7.51 23.03
CA GLY A 8 4.05 -6.45 22.61
C GLY A 8 2.66 -6.99 22.25
N PHE A 9 2.60 -8.12 21.53
CA PHE A 9 1.34 -8.76 21.14
C PHE A 9 0.50 -9.21 22.34
N ILE A 10 1.14 -9.66 23.43
CA ILE A 10 0.44 -10.04 24.67
C ILE A 10 0.15 -8.81 25.54
N ALA A 11 1.09 -7.87 25.63
CA ALA A 11 0.96 -6.68 26.47
C ALA A 11 -0.16 -5.76 26.00
N LEU A 12 -0.32 -5.57 24.69
CA LEU A 12 -1.32 -4.68 24.12
C LEU A 12 -2.76 -5.03 24.56
N PRO A 13 -3.28 -6.26 24.37
CA PRO A 13 -4.63 -6.61 24.81
C PRO A 13 -4.78 -6.56 26.33
N LEU A 14 -3.75 -6.88 27.11
CA LEU A 14 -3.79 -6.72 28.58
C LEU A 14 -3.96 -5.25 28.97
N LEU A 15 -3.27 -4.36 28.26
CA LEU A 15 -3.34 -2.92 28.51
C LEU A 15 -4.70 -2.36 28.10
N GLU A 16 -5.30 -2.86 27.01
CA GLU A 16 -6.68 -2.53 26.63
C GLU A 16 -7.67 -2.92 27.73
N ILE A 17 -7.60 -4.16 28.23
CA ILE A 17 -8.49 -4.64 29.30
C ILE A 17 -8.31 -3.78 30.56
N ALA A 18 -7.07 -3.45 30.92
CA ALA A 18 -6.79 -2.57 32.05
C ALA A 18 -7.42 -1.17 31.86
N MET A 19 -7.28 -0.58 30.66
CA MET A 19 -7.90 0.71 30.32
C MET A 19 -9.43 0.65 30.39
N PHE A 20 -10.05 -0.40 29.86
CA PHE A 20 -11.49 -0.61 29.97
C PHE A 20 -11.96 -0.65 31.42
N VAL A 21 -11.23 -1.32 32.30
CA VAL A 21 -11.55 -1.38 33.72
C VAL A 21 -11.39 0.00 34.38
N VAL A 22 -10.31 0.72 34.08
CA VAL A 22 -10.05 2.05 34.65
C VAL A 22 -11.12 3.05 34.23
N VAL A 23 -11.41 3.14 32.93
CA VAL A 23 -12.44 4.04 32.39
C VAL A 23 -13.82 3.60 32.86
N GLY A 24 -14.11 2.30 32.81
CA GLY A 24 -15.37 1.74 33.30
C GLY A 24 -15.63 2.02 34.78
N ARG A 25 -14.58 2.08 35.62
CA ARG A 25 -14.68 2.51 37.02
C ARG A 25 -14.85 4.02 37.18
N ALA A 26 -14.25 4.82 36.30
CA ALA A 26 -14.29 6.27 36.37
C ALA A 26 -15.65 6.85 35.94
N ILE A 27 -16.23 6.33 34.85
CA ILE A 27 -17.46 6.88 34.25
C ILE A 27 -18.63 5.89 34.19
N GLY A 28 -18.40 4.60 34.47
CA GLY A 28 -19.42 3.55 34.38
C GLY A 28 -19.38 2.76 33.07
N LEU A 29 -20.02 1.58 33.07
CA LEU A 29 -19.97 0.64 31.94
C LEU A 29 -20.68 1.19 30.68
N LEU A 30 -21.92 1.68 30.82
CA LEU A 30 -22.71 2.17 29.68
C LEU A 30 -22.02 3.29 28.89
N PRO A 31 -21.51 4.38 29.53
CA PRO A 31 -20.81 5.41 28.77
C PRO A 31 -19.48 4.91 28.19
N THR A 32 -18.78 3.97 28.85
CA THR A 32 -17.57 3.33 28.30
C THR A 32 -17.88 2.58 27.00
N LEU A 33 -18.96 1.79 26.97
CA LEU A 33 -19.43 1.14 25.74
C LEU A 33 -19.87 2.16 24.68
N GLY A 34 -20.51 3.25 25.11
CA GLY A 34 -20.87 4.37 24.24
C GLY A 34 -19.65 4.99 23.54
N LEU A 35 -18.53 5.17 24.25
CA LEU A 35 -17.28 5.67 23.68
C LEU A 35 -16.71 4.72 22.62
N VAL A 36 -16.75 3.41 22.86
CA VAL A 36 -16.30 2.41 21.88
C VAL A 36 -17.15 2.47 20.62
N ILE A 37 -18.48 2.50 20.77
CA ILE A 37 -19.39 2.60 19.63
C ILE A 37 -19.14 3.91 18.87
N LEU A 38 -18.98 5.03 19.59
CA LEU A 38 -18.68 6.33 18.99
C LEU A 38 -17.37 6.28 18.20
N ALA A 39 -16.31 5.69 18.76
CA ALA A 39 -15.02 5.53 18.10
C ALA A 39 -15.16 4.67 16.82
N ALA A 40 -15.90 3.56 16.89
CA ALA A 40 -16.18 2.71 15.74
C ALA A 40 -16.95 3.45 14.63
N VAL A 41 -17.96 4.25 14.98
CA VAL A 41 -18.71 5.07 14.03
C VAL A 41 -17.83 6.15 13.39
N LEU A 42 -17.06 6.88 14.20
CA LEU A 42 -16.14 7.90 13.70
C LEU A 42 -15.06 7.31 12.79
N GLY A 43 -14.47 6.19 13.22
CA GLY A 43 -13.47 5.46 12.45
C GLY A 43 -14.05 4.94 11.14
N GLY A 44 -15.24 4.33 11.17
CA GLY A 44 -15.96 3.86 9.98
C GLY A 44 -16.29 4.99 9.00
N PHE A 45 -16.68 6.16 9.51
CA PHE A 45 -16.92 7.35 8.68
C PHE A 45 -15.64 7.85 8.00
N LEU A 46 -14.55 7.97 8.76
CA LEU A 46 -13.22 8.36 8.24
C LEU A 46 -12.70 7.35 7.22
N LEU A 47 -12.85 6.05 7.49
CA LEU A 47 -12.50 4.97 6.57
C LEU A 47 -13.28 5.07 5.27
N ARG A 48 -14.59 5.34 5.32
CA ARG A 48 -15.42 5.48 4.13
C ARG A 48 -14.98 6.69 3.29
N GLN A 49 -14.71 7.83 3.92
CA GLN A 49 -14.27 9.03 3.22
C GLN A 49 -12.88 8.87 2.58
N GLN A 50 -11.92 8.31 3.32
CA GLN A 50 -10.52 8.29 2.91
C GLN A 50 -10.13 7.03 2.14
N GLY A 51 -10.76 5.90 2.45
CA GLY A 51 -10.52 4.61 1.80
C GLY A 51 -10.92 4.62 0.33
N LEU A 52 -12.09 5.17 0.00
CA LEU A 52 -12.53 5.31 -1.39
C LEU A 52 -11.60 6.21 -2.21
N GLY A 53 -11.18 7.34 -1.63
CA GLY A 53 -10.22 8.25 -2.25
C GLY A 53 -8.85 7.61 -2.50
N ALA A 54 -8.35 6.80 -1.56
CA ALA A 54 -7.08 6.10 -1.69
C ALA A 54 -7.13 5.05 -2.82
N ILE A 55 -8.20 4.25 -2.88
CA ILE A 55 -8.38 3.24 -3.93
C ILE A 55 -8.49 3.88 -5.32
N ASN A 56 -9.22 4.99 -5.45
CA ASN A 56 -9.32 5.70 -6.73
C ASN A 56 -7.96 6.22 -7.19
N ARG A 57 -7.19 6.83 -6.29
CA ARG A 57 -5.83 7.30 -6.61
C ARG A 57 -4.91 6.14 -7.02
N LEU A 58 -4.98 5.00 -6.32
CA LEU A 58 -4.25 3.78 -6.69
C LEU A 58 -4.58 3.37 -8.12
N ARG A 59 -5.87 3.27 -8.48
CA ARG A 59 -6.32 2.92 -9.84
C ARG A 59 -5.79 3.91 -10.88
N THR A 60 -5.90 5.22 -10.61
CA THR A 60 -5.42 6.26 -11.53
C THR A 60 -3.90 6.16 -11.76
N ASN A 61 -3.10 5.99 -10.70
CA ASN A 61 -1.65 5.89 -10.82
C ASN A 61 -1.19 4.63 -11.57
N VAL A 62 -1.85 3.49 -11.30
CA VAL A 62 -1.59 2.22 -12.01
C VAL A 62 -1.92 2.36 -13.50
N ASN A 63 -3.05 2.98 -13.84
CA ASN A 63 -3.43 3.23 -15.23
C ASN A 63 -2.45 4.18 -15.95
N GLN A 64 -1.75 5.03 -15.21
CA GLN A 64 -0.73 5.95 -15.75
C GLN A 64 0.67 5.33 -15.80
N GLY A 65 0.84 4.06 -15.40
CA GLY A 65 2.13 3.38 -15.40
C GLY A 65 3.16 3.96 -14.41
N THR A 66 2.72 4.76 -13.44
CA THR A 66 3.59 5.31 -12.39
C THR A 66 3.53 4.44 -11.14
N VAL A 67 4.66 4.26 -10.44
CA VAL A 67 4.68 3.52 -9.15
C VAL A 67 4.47 4.52 -8.01
N PRO A 68 3.29 4.57 -7.37
CA PRO A 68 2.97 5.64 -6.44
C PRO A 68 3.33 5.23 -5.00
N GLY A 69 4.60 5.35 -4.62
CA GLY A 69 5.07 4.95 -3.28
C GLY A 69 4.25 5.58 -2.13
N ARG A 70 3.88 6.86 -2.28
CA ARG A 70 3.02 7.56 -1.31
C ARG A 70 1.60 6.99 -1.25
N THR A 71 0.98 6.71 -2.39
CA THR A 71 -0.40 6.22 -2.42
C THR A 71 -0.49 4.79 -1.87
N MET A 72 0.53 3.95 -2.13
CA MET A 72 0.63 2.62 -1.51
C MET A 72 0.76 2.73 0.01
N PHE A 73 1.66 3.58 0.51
CA PHE A 73 1.81 3.80 1.95
C PHE A 73 0.50 4.27 2.61
N ASP A 74 -0.17 5.25 1.99
CA ASP A 74 -1.43 5.79 2.49
C ASP A 74 -2.51 4.69 2.57
N ALA A 75 -2.57 3.80 1.58
CA ALA A 75 -3.52 2.69 1.54
C ALA A 75 -3.19 1.61 2.59
N THR A 76 -1.90 1.27 2.77
CA THR A 76 -1.47 0.34 3.84
C THR A 76 -1.81 0.89 5.22
N MET A 77 -1.54 2.17 5.48
CA MET A 77 -1.88 2.79 6.77
C MET A 77 -3.39 2.82 7.02
N ILE A 78 -4.21 3.07 5.99
CA ILE A 78 -5.68 2.95 6.09
C ILE A 78 -6.08 1.51 6.44
N GLY A 79 -5.47 0.51 5.80
CA GLY A 79 -5.75 -0.91 6.08
C GLY A 79 -5.35 -1.32 7.50
N VAL A 80 -4.19 -0.88 7.99
CA VAL A 80 -3.74 -1.13 9.37
C VAL A 80 -4.68 -0.46 10.37
N ALA A 81 -5.10 0.78 10.12
CA ALA A 81 -6.09 1.44 10.97
C ALA A 81 -7.43 0.71 10.99
N ALA A 82 -7.90 0.20 9.83
CA ALA A 82 -9.11 -0.60 9.75
C ALA A 82 -9.00 -1.91 10.56
N MET A 83 -7.85 -2.57 10.52
CA MET A 83 -7.57 -3.77 11.32
C MET A 83 -7.64 -3.47 12.83
N PHE A 84 -7.08 -2.35 13.27
CA PHE A 84 -7.14 -1.94 14.68
C PHE A 84 -8.56 -1.58 15.12
N LEU A 85 -9.34 -0.90 14.26
CA LEU A 85 -10.75 -0.59 14.52
C LEU A 85 -11.67 -1.82 14.57
N LEU A 86 -11.25 -2.95 13.97
CA LEU A 86 -12.03 -4.20 13.98
C LEU A 86 -12.07 -4.83 15.38
N ILE A 87 -10.97 -4.73 16.12
CA ILE A 87 -10.85 -5.20 17.50
C ILE A 87 -10.92 -3.96 18.40
N PRO A 88 -12.13 -3.47 18.75
CA PRO A 88 -12.27 -2.20 19.44
C PRO A 88 -11.53 -2.22 20.78
N GLY A 89 -10.69 -1.21 20.99
CA GLY A 89 -9.88 -1.04 22.18
C GLY A 89 -9.56 0.44 22.38
N PHE A 90 -9.47 0.92 23.61
CA PHE A 90 -9.21 2.34 23.86
C PHE A 90 -7.94 2.85 23.19
N ILE A 91 -6.84 2.10 23.28
CA ILE A 91 -5.56 2.55 22.77
C ILE A 91 -5.48 2.31 21.27
N SER A 92 -5.90 1.14 20.84
CA SER A 92 -5.97 0.74 19.44
C SER A 92 -6.88 1.67 18.65
N ASP A 93 -8.01 2.11 19.21
CA ASP A 93 -8.93 3.07 18.60
C ASP A 93 -8.26 4.45 18.45
N ILE A 94 -7.55 4.94 19.47
CA ILE A 94 -6.80 6.20 19.37
C ILE A 94 -5.74 6.10 18.26
N VAL A 95 -4.96 5.01 18.26
CA VAL A 95 -3.93 4.79 17.25
C VAL A 95 -4.55 4.66 15.85
N ALA A 96 -5.65 3.93 15.70
CA ALA A 96 -6.37 3.77 14.44
C ALA A 96 -6.89 5.11 13.93
N LEU A 97 -7.58 5.89 14.77
CA LEU A 97 -8.09 7.21 14.41
C LEU A 97 -6.97 8.17 14.04
N LEU A 98 -5.84 8.15 14.77
CA LEU A 98 -4.65 8.92 14.41
C LEU A 98 -4.07 8.50 13.06
N LEU A 99 -3.94 7.20 12.78
CA LEU A 99 -3.50 6.70 11.47
C LEU A 99 -4.46 7.09 10.35
N LEU A 100 -5.76 7.22 10.63
CA LEU A 100 -6.71 7.70 9.62
C LEU A 100 -6.48 9.17 9.29
N LEU A 101 -5.88 9.99 10.17
CA LEU A 101 -5.64 11.38 9.84
C LEU A 101 -4.57 11.53 8.74
N PRO A 102 -4.87 12.27 7.65
CA PRO A 102 -3.92 12.44 6.54
C PRO A 102 -2.63 13.16 6.97
N THR A 103 -2.72 14.06 7.96
CA THR A 103 -1.57 14.78 8.52
C THR A 103 -0.58 13.82 9.20
N VAL A 104 -1.09 12.86 9.99
CA VAL A 104 -0.27 11.86 10.67
C VAL A 104 0.40 10.94 9.64
N ARG A 105 -0.34 10.49 8.63
CA ARG A 105 0.22 9.67 7.54
C ARG A 105 1.28 10.41 6.74
N GLY A 106 1.05 11.69 6.44
CA GLY A 106 2.05 12.53 5.77
C GLY A 106 3.33 12.66 6.58
N PHE A 107 3.21 12.85 7.89
CA PHE A 107 4.37 12.89 8.80
C PHE A 107 5.12 11.55 8.83
N LEU A 108 4.40 10.43 9.01
CA LEU A 108 5.00 9.09 9.04
C LEU A 108 5.71 8.76 7.71
N PHE A 109 5.07 9.07 6.58
CA PHE A 109 5.69 8.91 5.27
C PHE A 109 6.95 9.75 5.13
N GLY A 110 6.93 11.01 5.58
CA GLY A 110 8.09 11.89 5.54
C GLY A 110 9.26 11.39 6.40
N GLN A 111 9.00 10.69 7.51
CA GLN A 111 10.07 10.06 8.31
C GLN A 111 10.59 8.79 7.65
N LEU A 112 9.72 7.95 7.09
CA LEU A 112 10.12 6.71 6.42
C LEU A 112 10.90 6.99 5.13
N ALA A 113 10.43 7.93 4.32
CA ALA A 113 11.02 8.26 3.02
C ALA A 113 12.46 8.75 3.12
N LYS A 114 12.88 9.30 4.27
CA LYS A 114 14.29 9.70 4.52
C LYS A 114 15.25 8.51 4.50
N ASN A 115 14.78 7.32 4.85
CA ASN A 115 15.58 6.10 4.95
C ASN A 115 15.35 5.17 3.75
N VAL A 116 14.45 5.53 2.83
CA VAL A 116 14.18 4.77 1.62
C VAL A 116 15.11 5.31 0.53
N THR A 117 16.25 4.64 0.33
CA THR A 117 17.01 4.79 -0.90
C THR A 117 16.09 4.36 -2.03
N VAL A 118 15.62 5.32 -2.83
CA VAL A 118 14.91 5.03 -4.05
C VAL A 118 15.90 4.26 -4.90
N VAL A 119 15.75 2.93 -4.93
CA VAL A 119 16.32 2.14 -6.01
C VAL A 119 15.54 2.63 -7.20
N GLU A 120 16.10 3.59 -7.92
CA GLU A 120 15.79 3.75 -9.33
C GLU A 120 16.05 2.36 -9.89
N THR A 121 14.99 1.56 -9.98
CA THR A 121 14.90 0.55 -11.00
C THR A 121 14.87 1.36 -12.28
N THR A 122 16.05 1.86 -12.68
CA THR A 122 16.37 2.16 -14.05
C THR A 122 16.16 0.81 -14.71
N THR A 123 14.92 0.53 -15.08
CA THR A 123 14.64 -0.23 -16.28
C THR A 123 15.26 0.64 -17.36
N SER A 124 16.57 0.52 -17.51
CA SER A 124 17.22 0.59 -18.78
C SER A 124 16.58 -0.53 -19.57
N TYR A 125 15.36 -0.27 -20.05
CA TYR A 125 15.00 -0.63 -21.39
C TYR A 125 16.12 0.02 -22.19
N ARG A 126 17.19 -0.75 -22.35
CA ARG A 126 18.22 -0.54 -23.33
C ARG A 126 17.37 -0.37 -24.58
N ARG A 127 17.12 0.89 -24.94
CA ARG A 127 16.76 1.29 -26.27
C ARG A 127 17.87 0.62 -27.05
N ALA A 128 17.56 -0.56 -27.59
CA ALA A 128 18.24 -1.06 -28.75
C ALA A 128 17.97 0.05 -29.74
N ASP A 129 18.89 1.02 -29.73
CA ASP A 129 19.24 1.82 -30.87
C ASP A 129 19.77 0.82 -31.89
N GLU A 130 18.88 -0.04 -32.34
CA GLU A 130 18.94 -0.64 -33.64
C GLU A 130 18.49 0.52 -34.52
N SER A 131 19.42 1.45 -34.71
CA SER A 131 19.61 2.11 -35.98
C SER A 131 19.72 1.01 -37.03
N TYR A 132 18.58 0.42 -37.37
CA TYR A 132 18.39 -0.35 -38.58
C TYR A 132 18.46 0.72 -39.66
N ASP A 133 19.69 1.01 -40.05
CA ASP A 133 20.01 1.85 -41.18
C ASP A 133 19.25 1.25 -42.35
N PHE A 134 18.11 1.86 -42.70
CA PHE A 134 17.41 1.62 -43.96
C PHE A 134 18.24 2.26 -45.08
N ARG A 135 19.53 1.90 -45.16
CA ARG A 135 20.22 1.92 -46.41
C ARG A 135 19.61 0.76 -47.17
N ALA A 136 18.71 1.11 -48.08
CA ALA A 136 18.15 0.19 -49.05
C ALA A 136 19.29 -0.58 -49.73
N GLU A 137 19.65 -1.73 -49.18
CA GLU A 137 20.23 -2.81 -49.96
C GLU A 137 19.17 -3.11 -51.03
N PRO A 138 19.50 -2.99 -52.32
CA PRO A 138 18.58 -3.41 -53.37
C PRO A 138 18.31 -4.88 -53.07
N GLN A 139 17.03 -5.20 -52.81
CA GLN A 139 16.56 -6.57 -52.60
C GLN A 139 17.24 -7.45 -53.65
N ARG A 140 18.22 -8.24 -53.21
CA ARG A 140 18.74 -9.32 -54.02
C ARG A 140 17.65 -10.38 -53.96
N THR A 141 16.66 -10.21 -54.84
CA THR A 141 15.70 -11.24 -55.19
C THR A 141 16.52 -12.50 -55.42
N ILE A 142 16.30 -13.50 -54.57
CA ILE A 142 16.86 -14.82 -54.78
C ILE A 142 16.03 -15.38 -55.93
N ASP A 143 16.53 -15.19 -57.15
CA ASP A 143 16.04 -15.91 -58.31
C ASP A 143 16.37 -17.38 -58.04
N LEU A 144 15.36 -18.11 -57.58
CA LEU A 144 15.40 -19.56 -57.57
C LEU A 144 15.44 -20.02 -59.02
N ASP A 145 16.62 -20.36 -59.50
CA ASP A 145 16.78 -20.97 -60.81
C ASP A 145 16.11 -22.36 -60.79
N LYS A 146 15.56 -22.77 -61.93
CA LYS A 146 14.75 -24.01 -62.03
C LYS A 146 15.51 -25.30 -61.68
N ASP A 147 16.83 -25.19 -61.51
CA ASP A 147 17.74 -26.29 -61.22
C ASP A 147 17.94 -26.53 -59.71
N ASP A 148 17.47 -25.61 -58.84
CA ASP A 148 17.61 -25.71 -57.38
C ASP A 148 16.51 -26.58 -56.73
N TRP A 149 15.60 -27.13 -57.53
CA TRP A 149 14.60 -28.09 -57.08
C TRP A 149 15.13 -29.53 -57.18
N ARG A 150 15.73 -30.04 -56.10
CA ARG A 150 16.02 -31.48 -55.95
C ARG A 150 14.99 -32.12 -55.03
N LYS A 151 14.17 -33.01 -55.59
CA LYS A 151 13.18 -33.81 -54.87
C LYS A 151 13.86 -35.10 -54.45
N ASP A 152 14.51 -35.09 -53.29
CA ASP A 152 15.03 -36.31 -52.69
C ASP A 152 13.83 -37.13 -52.18
N GLY A 153 13.70 -38.35 -52.69
CA GLY A 153 12.63 -39.31 -52.38
C GLY A 153 12.97 -40.23 -51.23
#